data_AF-A0AA95KBH3-F1
#
_entry.id   AF-A0AA95KBH3-F1
#
_cell.length_a   1.000
_cell.length_b   1.000
_cell.length_c   1.000
_cell.angle_alpha   90.00
_cell.angle_beta   90.00
_cell.angle_gamma   90.00
#
_symmetry.space_group_name_H-M   'P 1'
#
loop_
_entity.id
_entity.type
_entity.pdbx_description
1 polymer ?
#
loop_
_entity_poly.entity_id
_entity_poly.type
_entity_poly.pdbx_seq_one_letter_code
_entity_poly.pdbx_strand_id
1 'polypeptide(L)'
;MTYNKKNLFSVLLAIMLLTGCAGFAKKNSNIDNQTAAVESPVNKSGILFNGIIISSTNNECIDHLNLLKKTEPVKYQKYIKDYVMIMDDIKYWNVNKNIMDSDSKNLLAMALNTKLDLLCAKVKYNNFVSTKKKIQKLVDSYQK
;
A
#
# COMPACT_ATOMS: atom_id res chain seq x y z
N MET A 1 22.75 38.74 -26.50
CA MET A 1 21.66 37.96 -27.11
C MET A 1 22.18 37.43 -28.44
N THR A 2 22.62 36.17 -28.46
CA THR A 2 23.17 35.51 -29.65
C THR A 2 22.99 34.00 -29.44
N TYR A 3 21.92 33.45 -30.00
CA TYR A 3 21.61 32.02 -29.98
C TYR A 3 22.36 31.34 -31.13
N ASN A 4 23.25 30.39 -30.82
CA ASN A 4 24.14 29.77 -31.81
C ASN A 4 23.48 28.53 -32.45
N LYS A 5 23.28 28.60 -33.77
CA LYS A 5 22.44 27.77 -34.64
C LYS A 5 22.98 26.35 -34.92
N LYS A 6 23.96 25.85 -34.16
CA LYS A 6 24.72 24.64 -34.49
C LYS A 6 24.37 23.38 -33.69
N ASN A 7 23.52 23.46 -32.66
CA ASN A 7 23.14 22.30 -31.83
C ASN A 7 21.69 21.83 -32.03
N LEU A 8 20.97 22.34 -33.04
CA LEU A 8 19.57 21.97 -33.27
C LEU A 8 19.39 20.66 -34.07
N PHE A 9 20.46 20.12 -34.66
CA PHE A 9 20.38 18.92 -35.51
C PHE A 9 20.70 17.59 -34.81
N SER A 10 21.11 17.60 -33.53
CA SER A 10 21.57 16.39 -32.84
C SER A 10 20.51 15.70 -31.96
N VAL A 11 19.30 16.25 -31.80
CA VAL A 11 18.29 15.72 -30.86
C VAL A 11 17.09 15.06 -31.56
N LEU A 12 17.04 15.07 -32.89
CA LEU A 12 15.85 14.59 -33.63
C LEU A 12 15.87 13.10 -34.04
N LEU A 13 16.82 12.29 -33.56
CA LEU A 13 17.01 10.89 -34.01
C LEU A 13 16.89 9.86 -32.88
N ALA A 14 15.86 9.96 -32.02
CA ALA A 14 15.63 8.98 -30.95
C ALA A 14 14.13 8.72 -30.65
N ILE A 15 13.24 8.77 -31.64
CA ILE A 15 11.79 8.48 -31.46
C ILE A 15 11.32 7.33 -32.37
N MET A 16 12.14 6.31 -32.59
CA MET A 16 11.69 5.08 -33.24
C MET A 16 12.16 3.90 -32.42
N LEU A 17 11.18 3.07 -32.01
CA LEU A 17 11.26 1.68 -31.53
C LEU A 17 10.66 1.44 -30.14
N LEU A 18 9.33 1.54 -30.02
CA LEU A 18 8.55 0.68 -29.10
C LEU A 18 7.15 0.43 -29.68
N THR A 19 7.07 -0.31 -30.79
CA THR A 19 5.86 -1.02 -31.20
C THR A 19 6.07 -2.51 -30.97
N GLY A 20 5.32 -3.09 -30.03
CA GLY A 20 5.35 -4.52 -29.73
C GLY A 20 4.26 -4.92 -28.74
N CYS A 21 3.01 -4.94 -29.18
CA CYS A 21 1.93 -5.67 -28.52
C CYS A 21 1.57 -6.90 -29.35
N ALA A 22 1.72 -8.10 -28.79
CA ALA A 22 0.77 -9.22 -28.85
C ALA A 22 1.45 -10.52 -28.41
N GLY A 23 0.82 -11.26 -27.48
CA GLY A 23 1.24 -12.60 -27.10
C GLY A 23 0.58 -13.12 -25.82
N PHE A 24 -0.75 -13.24 -25.82
CA PHE A 24 -1.43 -14.10 -24.84
C PHE A 24 -1.37 -15.56 -25.34
N ALA A 25 -0.70 -16.45 -24.61
CA ALA A 25 -1.21 -17.79 -24.27
C ALA A 25 -0.20 -18.66 -23.50
N LYS A 26 -0.75 -19.29 -22.44
CA LYS A 26 -0.42 -20.59 -21.83
C LYS A 26 0.72 -20.70 -20.81
N LYS A 27 0.34 -20.51 -19.54
CA LYS A 27 1.05 -21.01 -18.35
C LYS A 27 0.90 -22.54 -18.30
N ASN A 28 2.01 -23.25 -18.49
CA ASN A 28 2.13 -24.66 -18.12
C ASN A 28 3.00 -24.75 -16.85
N SER A 29 2.49 -25.42 -15.84
CA SER A 29 3.18 -25.65 -14.57
C SER A 29 4.33 -26.65 -14.76
N ASN A 30 5.55 -26.26 -14.42
CA ASN A 30 6.54 -27.22 -13.98
C ASN A 30 7.28 -26.67 -12.76
N ILE A 31 7.30 -27.51 -11.73
CA ILE A 31 7.88 -27.26 -10.41
C ILE A 31 9.31 -27.77 -10.49
N ASP A 32 10.28 -26.86 -10.51
CA ASP A 32 11.67 -27.18 -10.25
C ASP A 32 12.12 -26.34 -9.05
N ASN A 33 12.05 -26.94 -7.87
CA ASN A 33 12.62 -26.41 -6.64
C ASN A 33 14.12 -26.75 -6.60
N GLN A 34 14.97 -25.73 -6.77
CA GLN A 34 16.36 -25.78 -6.30
C GLN A 34 16.57 -24.77 -5.18
N THR A 35 17.00 -25.32 -4.06
CA THR A 35 17.21 -24.73 -2.74
C THR A 35 18.54 -23.99 -2.68
N ALA A 36 18.58 -22.80 -2.04
CA ALA A 36 19.79 -22.25 -1.45
C ALA A 36 19.47 -21.37 -0.22
N ALA A 37 19.51 -22.03 0.93
CA ALA A 37 19.95 -21.64 2.28
C ALA A 37 19.88 -20.18 2.82
N VAL A 38 19.14 -20.08 3.93
CA VAL A 38 19.51 -19.57 5.29
C VAL A 38 19.57 -18.05 5.54
N GLU A 39 18.61 -17.54 6.34
CA GLU A 39 18.85 -17.06 7.72
C GLU A 39 17.52 -16.83 8.49
N SER A 40 17.36 -17.60 9.58
CA SER A 40 16.61 -17.48 10.85
C SER A 40 15.25 -16.75 11.00
N PRO A 41 14.42 -17.22 11.97
CA PRO A 41 13.00 -16.95 12.01
C PRO A 41 12.73 -15.51 12.42
N VAL A 42 12.27 -14.69 11.46
CA VAL A 42 11.55 -13.46 11.81
C VAL A 42 10.34 -13.92 12.61
N ASN A 43 10.47 -13.77 13.92
CA ASN A 43 9.43 -13.94 14.92
C ASN A 43 8.18 -13.24 14.34
N LYS A 44 7.23 -14.03 13.81
CA LYS A 44 5.94 -13.54 13.32
C LYS A 44 5.19 -13.06 14.55
N SER A 45 5.52 -11.86 15.02
CA SER A 45 4.73 -11.14 16.01
C SER A 45 3.45 -10.68 15.31
N GLY A 46 2.57 -11.64 15.00
CA GLY A 46 1.20 -11.35 14.70
C GLY A 46 0.56 -10.76 15.95
N ILE A 47 -0.13 -9.65 15.76
CA ILE A 47 -0.81 -8.98 16.86
C ILE A 47 -2.14 -9.70 17.05
N LEU A 48 -2.39 -10.16 18.27
CA LEU A 48 -3.66 -10.74 18.65
C LEU A 48 -4.67 -9.61 18.86
N PHE A 49 -5.68 -9.52 17.99
CA PHE A 49 -6.93 -8.81 18.28
C PHE A 49 -8.06 -9.81 18.06
N ASN A 50 -8.85 -10.10 19.11
CA ASN A 50 -9.95 -11.08 19.09
C ASN A 50 -9.60 -12.49 18.56
N GLY A 51 -8.39 -13.00 18.85
CA GLY A 51 -8.02 -14.38 18.51
C GLY A 51 -7.61 -14.60 17.05
N ILE A 52 -7.49 -13.56 16.24
CA ILE A 52 -6.98 -13.66 14.86
C ILE A 52 -5.54 -13.13 14.82
N ILE A 53 -4.61 -13.98 14.40
CA ILE A 53 -3.21 -13.61 14.16
C ILE A 53 -3.13 -12.92 12.79
N ILE A 54 -2.90 -11.61 12.78
CA ILE A 54 -2.67 -10.86 11.55
C ILE A 54 -1.16 -10.77 11.32
N SER A 55 -0.60 -11.74 10.59
CA SER A 55 0.71 -11.60 9.93
C SER A 55 0.56 -10.71 8.68
N SER A 56 1.63 -10.33 7.96
CA SER A 56 1.49 -9.59 6.69
C SER A 56 0.35 -10.23 5.88
N THR A 57 -0.68 -9.45 5.65
CA THR A 57 -1.90 -9.89 5.01
C THR A 57 -1.82 -9.54 3.53
N ASN A 58 -2.60 -10.18 2.67
CA ASN A 58 -2.86 -9.67 1.32
C ASN A 58 -3.64 -8.32 1.32
N ASN A 59 -3.56 -7.54 2.41
CA ASN A 59 -4.17 -6.24 2.60
C ASN A 59 -3.07 -5.21 2.97
N GLU A 60 -2.73 -4.38 1.99
CA GLU A 60 -1.68 -3.35 2.11
C GLU A 60 -1.94 -2.36 3.25
N CYS A 61 -3.22 -2.03 3.52
CA CYS A 61 -3.59 -1.08 4.57
C CYS A 61 -3.28 -1.62 5.97
N ILE A 62 -3.56 -2.90 6.21
CA ILE A 62 -3.23 -3.60 7.45
C ILE A 62 -1.72 -3.70 7.64
N ASP A 63 -0.98 -3.99 6.58
CA ASP A 63 0.49 -4.05 6.62
C ASP A 63 1.09 -2.68 6.98
N HIS A 64 0.52 -1.60 6.42
CA HIS A 64 0.88 -0.25 6.80
C HIS A 64 0.49 0.13 8.23
N LEU A 65 -0.65 -0.35 8.75
CA LEU A 65 -1.01 -0.19 10.17
C LEU A 65 0.00 -0.91 11.07
N ASN A 66 0.38 -2.14 10.71
CA ASN A 66 1.38 -2.92 11.43
C ASN A 66 2.76 -2.24 11.46
N LEU A 67 3.12 -1.53 10.38
CA LEU A 67 4.33 -0.71 10.36
C LEU A 67 4.24 0.50 11.30
N LEU A 68 3.09 1.20 11.33
CA LEU A 68 2.87 2.31 12.27
C LEU A 68 2.95 1.84 13.72
N LYS A 69 2.52 0.61 14.04
CA LYS A 69 2.64 0.06 15.40
C LYS A 69 4.08 0.15 15.93
N LYS A 70 5.07 -0.09 15.05
CA LYS A 70 6.49 -0.09 15.38
C LYS A 70 7.14 1.30 15.31
N THR A 71 6.60 2.19 14.48
CA THR A 71 7.25 3.47 14.14
C THR A 71 6.59 4.69 14.78
N GLU A 72 5.27 4.65 14.98
CA GLU A 72 4.43 5.76 15.48
C GLU A 72 3.26 5.19 16.32
N PRO A 73 3.51 4.62 17.51
CA PRO A 73 2.51 3.87 18.29
C PRO A 73 1.26 4.70 18.66
N VAL A 74 1.41 6.00 18.88
CA VAL A 74 0.28 6.91 19.16
C VAL A 74 -0.63 7.04 17.95
N LYS A 75 -0.07 7.19 16.74
CA LYS A 75 -0.84 7.25 15.50
C LYS A 75 -1.48 5.90 15.17
N TYR A 76 -0.77 4.81 15.44
CA TYR A 76 -1.30 3.47 15.30
C TYR A 76 -2.58 3.28 16.13
N GLN A 77 -2.58 3.64 17.42
CA GLN A 77 -3.76 3.48 18.28
C GLN A 77 -4.98 4.24 17.76
N LYS A 78 -4.77 5.44 17.20
CA LYS A 78 -5.84 6.21 16.55
C LYS A 78 -6.36 5.48 15.31
N TYR A 79 -5.49 5.12 14.39
CA TYR A 79 -5.91 4.57 13.09
C TYR A 79 -6.47 3.15 13.19
N ILE A 80 -6.00 2.32 14.13
CA ILE A 80 -6.58 0.98 14.31
C ILE A 80 -8.00 1.08 14.89
N LYS A 81 -8.27 2.04 15.78
CA LYS A 81 -9.62 2.32 16.28
C LYS A 81 -10.54 2.76 15.14
N ASP A 82 -10.07 3.70 14.31
CA ASP A 82 -10.83 4.16 13.13
C ASP A 82 -11.11 3.00 12.16
N TYR A 83 -10.12 2.14 11.92
CA TYR A 83 -10.26 0.96 11.05
C TYR A 83 -11.34 0.01 11.57
N VAL A 84 -11.30 -0.33 12.85
CA VAL A 84 -12.29 -1.23 13.47
C VAL A 84 -13.70 -0.67 13.35
N MET A 85 -13.89 0.62 13.66
CA MET A 85 -15.21 1.27 13.53
C MET A 85 -15.73 1.23 12.08
N ILE A 86 -14.87 1.48 11.09
CA ILE A 86 -15.26 1.40 9.66
C ILE A 86 -15.66 -0.03 9.28
N MET A 87 -14.92 -1.03 9.75
CA MET A 87 -15.24 -2.43 9.45
C MET A 87 -16.55 -2.88 10.10
N ASP A 88 -16.86 -2.38 11.30
CA ASP A 88 -18.16 -2.60 11.94
C ASP A 88 -19.29 -1.93 11.15
N ASP A 89 -19.10 -0.71 10.65
CA ASP A 89 -20.06 -0.02 9.78
C ASP A 89 -20.28 -0.79 8.45
N ILE A 90 -19.21 -1.34 7.85
CA ILE A 90 -19.27 -2.19 6.65
C ILE A 90 -20.03 -3.49 6.93
N LYS A 91 -19.84 -4.08 8.11
CA LYS A 91 -20.61 -5.26 8.54
C LYS A 91 -22.09 -4.92 8.67
N TYR A 92 -22.43 -3.78 9.29
CA TYR A 92 -23.81 -3.30 9.38
C TYR A 92 -24.43 -3.15 7.99
N TRP A 93 -23.76 -2.47 7.05
CA TRP A 93 -24.24 -2.34 5.67
C TRP A 93 -24.44 -3.71 5.02
N ASN A 94 -23.48 -4.64 5.15
CA ASN A 94 -23.58 -5.96 4.52
C ASN A 94 -24.77 -6.80 5.01
N VAL A 95 -25.10 -6.71 6.29
CA VAL A 95 -26.24 -7.42 6.89
C VAL A 95 -27.58 -6.80 6.48
N ASN A 96 -27.63 -5.47 6.33
CA ASN A 96 -28.89 -4.74 6.15
C ASN A 96 -29.15 -4.25 4.71
N LYS A 97 -28.18 -4.35 3.79
CA LYS A 97 -28.30 -3.80 2.42
C LYS A 97 -29.47 -4.33 1.59
N ASN A 98 -30.10 -5.43 1.98
CA ASN A 98 -31.24 -6.01 1.26
C ASN A 98 -32.59 -5.42 1.68
N ILE A 99 -32.65 -4.70 2.79
CA ILE A 99 -33.86 -4.01 3.27
C ILE A 99 -33.80 -2.49 3.05
N MET A 100 -32.67 -1.98 2.54
CA MET A 100 -32.49 -0.57 2.20
C MET A 100 -33.05 -0.30 0.79
N ASP A 101 -33.57 0.91 0.57
CA ASP A 101 -33.82 1.40 -0.79
C ASP A 101 -32.49 1.52 -1.56
N SER A 102 -32.58 1.50 -2.89
CA SER A 102 -31.41 1.46 -3.78
C SER A 102 -30.46 2.64 -3.56
N ASP A 103 -31.00 3.84 -3.34
CA ASP A 103 -30.19 5.05 -3.24
C ASP A 103 -29.45 5.10 -1.92
N SER A 104 -30.14 4.83 -0.80
CA SER A 104 -29.53 4.71 0.53
C SER A 104 -28.45 3.63 0.57
N LYS A 105 -28.72 2.46 -0.05
CA LYS A 105 -27.76 1.36 -0.15
C LYS A 105 -26.48 1.78 -0.85
N ASN A 106 -26.60 2.44 -2.01
CA ASN A 106 -25.47 2.85 -2.84
C ASN A 106 -24.69 3.98 -2.19
N LEU A 107 -25.38 4.97 -1.63
CA LEU A 107 -24.77 6.10 -0.94
C LEU A 107 -23.97 5.62 0.28
N LEU A 108 -24.54 4.74 1.11
CA LEU A 108 -23.85 4.19 2.27
C LEU A 108 -22.64 3.35 1.86
N ALA A 109 -22.77 2.50 0.81
CA ALA A 109 -21.63 1.74 0.29
C ALA A 109 -20.48 2.65 -0.16
N MET A 110 -20.79 3.71 -0.91
CA MET A 110 -19.81 4.68 -1.39
C MET A 110 -19.12 5.40 -0.24
N ALA A 111 -19.89 5.87 0.75
CA ALA A 111 -19.35 6.56 1.92
C ALA A 111 -18.40 5.66 2.73
N LEU A 112 -18.77 4.39 2.95
CA LEU A 112 -17.94 3.43 3.69
C LEU A 112 -16.63 3.10 2.96
N ASN A 113 -16.70 2.84 1.65
CA ASN A 113 -15.50 2.59 0.84
C ASN A 113 -14.57 3.81 0.84
N THR A 114 -15.12 5.02 0.66
CA THR A 114 -14.35 6.27 0.69
C THR A 114 -13.68 6.48 2.04
N LYS A 115 -14.39 6.21 3.15
CA LYS A 115 -13.86 6.35 4.51
C LYS A 115 -12.70 5.37 4.74
N LEU A 116 -12.83 4.13 4.27
CA LEU A 116 -11.78 3.12 4.35
C LEU A 116 -10.55 3.52 3.53
N ASP A 117 -10.74 3.90 2.27
CA ASP A 117 -9.65 4.31 1.37
C ASP A 117 -8.89 5.52 1.92
N LEU A 118 -9.62 6.52 2.43
CA LEU A 118 -9.03 7.71 3.03
C LEU A 118 -8.21 7.37 4.29
N LEU A 119 -8.70 6.44 5.13
CA LEU A 119 -7.94 5.98 6.29
C LEU A 119 -6.64 5.30 5.83
N CYS A 120 -6.72 4.40 4.86
CA CYS A 120 -5.56 3.67 4.35
C CYS A 120 -4.53 4.61 3.71
N ALA A 121 -4.97 5.63 2.97
CA ALA A 121 -4.11 6.67 2.43
C ALA A 121 -3.40 7.48 3.54
N LYS A 122 -4.12 7.85 4.62
CA LYS A 122 -3.53 8.53 5.78
C LYS A 122 -2.49 7.68 6.48
N VAL A 123 -2.73 6.39 6.66
CA VAL A 123 -1.78 5.45 7.26
C VAL A 123 -0.52 5.36 6.38
N LYS A 124 -0.68 5.15 5.07
CA LYS A 124 0.41 5.09 4.11
C LYS A 124 1.26 6.37 4.10
N TYR A 125 0.62 7.53 4.09
CA TYR A 125 1.30 8.82 4.19
C TYR A 125 2.12 8.96 5.47
N ASN A 126 1.57 8.55 6.62
CA ASN A 126 2.31 8.62 7.88
C ASN A 126 3.53 7.70 7.90
N ASN A 127 3.44 6.51 7.31
CA ASN A 127 4.60 5.63 7.13
C ASN A 127 5.68 6.27 6.25
N PHE A 128 5.29 6.94 5.17
CA PHE A 128 6.23 7.69 4.32
C PHE A 128 6.95 8.79 5.13
N VAL A 129 6.21 9.59 5.91
CA VAL A 129 6.79 10.64 6.76
C VAL A 129 7.77 10.06 7.79
N SER A 130 7.41 8.96 8.46
CA SER A 130 8.28 8.32 9.46
C SER A 130 9.52 7.70 8.81
N THR A 131 9.39 7.14 7.61
CA THR A 131 10.53 6.61 6.83
C THR A 131 11.47 7.73 6.41
N LYS A 132 10.94 8.84 5.89
CA LYS A 132 11.72 10.04 5.54
C LYS A 132 12.51 10.56 6.75
N LYS A 133 11.87 10.64 7.92
CA LYS A 133 12.53 11.06 9.17
C LYS A 133 13.68 10.14 9.57
N LYS A 134 13.54 8.82 9.38
CA LYS A 134 14.63 7.86 9.64
C LYS A 134 15.78 8.05 8.67
N ILE A 135 15.51 8.22 7.37
CA ILE A 135 16.53 8.48 6.36
C ILE A 135 17.30 9.76 6.69
N GLN A 136 16.61 10.84 7.05
CA GLN A 136 17.27 12.09 7.42
C GLN A 136 18.25 11.90 8.58
N LYS A 137 17.81 11.21 9.65
CA LYS A 137 18.69 10.92 10.80
C LYS A 137 19.92 10.10 10.42
N LEU A 138 19.78 9.16 9.48
CA LEU A 138 20.91 8.38 8.98
C LEU A 138 21.89 9.29 8.21
N VAL A 139 21.39 10.14 7.30
CA VAL A 139 22.21 11.10 6.56
C VAL A 139 22.95 12.05 7.51
N ASP A 140 22.26 12.63 8.49
CA ASP A 140 22.84 13.54 9.47
C ASP A 140 23.95 12.87 10.29
N SER A 141 23.85 11.56 10.52
CA SER A 141 24.87 10.80 11.26
C SER A 141 26.18 10.59 10.49
N TYR A 142 26.16 10.69 9.15
CA TYR A 142 27.36 10.61 8.30
C TYR A 142 28.06 11.95 8.08
N GLN A 143 27.43 13.07 8.46
CA GLN A 143 27.96 14.43 8.31
C GLN A 143 28.64 14.95 9.59
N LYS A 144 28.78 14.09 10.60
CA LYS A 144 29.51 14.35 11.85
C LYS A 144 30.89 13.71 11.80
#